data_AF-Q8ZYJ2-F1
#
_entry.id   AF-Q8ZYJ2-F1
#
_cell.length_a   1.000
_cell.length_b   1.000
_cell.length_c   1.000
_cell.angle_alpha   90.00
_cell.angle_beta   90.00
_cell.angle_gamma   90.00
#
_symmetry.space_group_name_H-M   'P 1'
#
loop_
_entity.id
_entity.type
_entity.pdbx_description
1 polymer ?
#
loop_
_entity_poly.entity_id
_entity_poly.type
_entity_poly.pdbx_seq_one_letter_code
_entity_poly.pdbx_strand_id
1 'polypeptide(L)' 'MFVYMVVVYGAFVLVMGIIGSEPELVALGLAMMFIGNLHRLGKITIKTRRRVVEIK' A
#
# COMPACT_ATOMS: atom_id res chain seq x y z
N MET A 1 -4.94 -11.55 -1.98
CA MET A 1 -5.60 -11.46 -0.66
C MET A 1 -4.84 -10.59 0.32
N PHE A 2 -3.59 -10.93 0.68
CA PHE A 2 -2.81 -10.20 1.71
C PHE A 2 -2.78 -8.67 1.57
N VAL A 3 -2.48 -8.16 0.37
CA VAL A 3 -2.42 -6.70 0.10
C VAL A 3 -3.75 -5.99 0.39
N TYR A 4 -4.88 -6.61 0.04
CA TYR A 4 -6.19 -6.04 0.30
C TYR A 4 -6.48 -5.98 1.79
N MET A 5 -6.14 -7.03 2.54
CA MET A 5 -6.26 -7.02 4.00
C MET A 5 -5.41 -5.91 4.64
N VAL A 6 -4.15 -5.77 4.24
CA VAL A 6 -3.24 -4.74 4.77
C VAL A 6 -3.77 -3.33 4.49
N VAL A 7 -4.33 -3.09 3.31
CA VAL A 7 -4.92 -1.78 2.96
C VAL A 7 -6.19 -1.50 3.77
N VAL A 8 -7.07 -2.50 3.95
CA VAL A 8 -8.31 -2.34 4.73
C VAL A 8 -8.00 -2.11 6.22
N TYR A 9 -7.06 -2.87 6.79
CA TYR A 9 -6.61 -2.64 8.16
C TYR A 9 -5.89 -1.29 8.31
N GLY A 10 -5.04 -0.93 7.37
CA GLY A 10 -4.39 0.38 7.34
C GLY A 10 -5.37 1.54 7.31
N ALA A 11 -6.49 1.41 6.58
CA ALA A 11 -7.58 2.39 6.56
C ALA A 11 -8.27 2.52 7.91
N PHE A 12 -8.58 1.40 8.57
CA PHE A 12 -9.16 1.39 9.91
C PHE A 12 -8.25 2.06 10.95
N VAL A 13 -6.96 1.73 10.91
CA VAL A 13 -5.94 2.32 11.82
C VAL A 13 -5.80 3.82 11.58
N LEU A 14 -5.86 4.27 10.32
CA LEU A 14 -5.85 5.68 9.97
C LEU A 14 -7.06 6.43 10.55
N VAL A 15 -8.26 5.88 10.38
CA VAL A 15 -9.50 6.49 10.90
C VAL A 15 -9.46 6.54 12.43
N MET A 16 -9.04 5.46 13.10
CA MET A 16 -8.86 5.43 14.55
C MET A 16 -7.84 6.48 15.02
N GLY A 17 -6.69 6.60 14.36
CA GLY A 17 -5.67 7.59 14.72
C GLY A 17 -6.15 9.03 14.55
N ILE A 18 -6.95 9.32 13.52
CA ILE A 18 -7.56 10.64 13.30
C ILE A 18 -8.58 10.94 14.41
N ILE A 19 -9.45 10.00 14.74
CA ILE A 19 -10.47 10.17 15.78
C ILE A 19 -9.83 10.31 17.16
N GLY A 20 -8.79 9.52 17.45
CA GLY A 20 -8.06 9.53 18.72
C GLY A 20 -7.08 10.69 18.88
N SER A 21 -6.83 11.49 17.83
CA SER A 21 -5.75 12.49 17.79
C SER A 21 -4.36 11.88 18.07
N GLU A 22 -4.15 10.63 17.65
CA GLU A 22 -2.92 9.87 17.86
C GLU A 22 -2.10 9.85 16.55
N PRO A 23 -1.12 10.75 16.38
CA PRO A 23 -0.38 10.89 15.13
C PRO A 23 0.46 9.66 14.77
N GLU A 24 0.84 8.86 15.77
CA GLU A 24 1.56 7.60 15.58
C GLU A 24 0.73 6.57 14.82
N LEU A 25 -0.57 6.47 15.15
CA LEU A 25 -1.51 5.58 14.45
C LEU A 25 -1.78 6.05 13.02
N VAL A 26 -1.88 7.37 12.82
CA VAL A 26 -2.03 7.95 11.48
C VAL A 26 -0.81 7.62 10.62
N ALA A 27 0.41 7.76 11.17
CA ALA A 27 1.64 7.40 10.48
C ALA A 27 1.72 5.90 10.17
N LEU A 28 1.32 5.04 11.11
CA LEU A 28 1.25 3.58 10.92
C LEU A 28 0.26 3.20 9.82
N GLY A 29 -0.95 3.76 9.81
CA GLY A 29 -1.97 3.48 8.79
C GLY A 29 -1.51 3.90 7.39
N LEU A 30 -0.85 5.06 7.28
CA LEU A 30 -0.24 5.52 6.02
C LEU A 30 0.89 4.59 5.57
N ALA A 31 1.77 4.18 6.48
CA ALA A 31 2.86 3.26 6.16
C ALA A 31 2.33 1.90 5.65
N MET A 32 1.29 1.35 6.30
CA MET A 32 0.65 0.11 5.87
C MET A 32 0.01 0.24 4.48
N MET A 33 -0.69 1.35 4.21
CA MET A 33 -1.23 1.62 2.87
C MET A 33 -0.14 1.71 1.82
N PHE A 34 0.97 2.37 2.14
CA PHE A 34 2.09 2.54 1.22
C PHE A 34 2.76 1.20 0.89
N ILE A 35 3.02 0.36 1.89
CA ILE A 35 3.57 -0.99 1.71
C ILE A 35 2.61 -1.88 0.92
N GLY A 36 1.31 -1.81 1.21
CA GLY A 36 0.28 -2.52 0.44
C GLY A 36 0.30 -2.14 -1.05
N ASN A 37 0.43 -0.86 -1.35
CA ASN A 37 0.51 -0.38 -2.73
C ASN A 37 1.84 -0.67 -3.42
N LEU A 38 2.97 -0.72 -2.68
CA LEU A 38 4.28 -1.10 -3.24
C LEU A 38 4.25 -2.49 -3.87
N HIS A 39 3.54 -3.44 -3.27
CA HIS A 39 3.40 -4.78 -3.85
C HIS A 39 2.60 -4.78 -5.16
N ARG A 40 1.65 -3.84 -5.32
CA ARG A 40 0.89 -3.63 -6.56
C ARG A 40 1.74 -2.91 -7.61
N LEU A 41 2.48 -1.88 -7.21
CA LEU A 41 3.40 -1.12 -8.05
C LEU A 41 4.55 -1.99 -8.57
N GLY A 42 5.16 -2.82 -7.73
CA GLY A 42 6.21 -3.76 -8.15
C GLY A 42 5.75 -4.75 -9.21
N LYS A 43 4.52 -5.26 -9.10
CA LYS A 43 3.91 -6.11 -10.13
C LYS A 43 3.68 -5.36 -11.46
N ILE A 44 3.26 -4.10 -11.40
CA ILE A 44 3.09 -3.25 -12.59
C ILE A 44 4.45 -3.00 -13.24
N THR A 45 5.47 -2.63 -12.46
CA THR A 45 6.84 -2.38 -12.94
C THR A 45 7.46 -3.61 -13.62
N ILE A 46 7.27 -4.82 -13.06
CA ILE A 46 7.73 -6.07 -13.69
C ILE A 46 7.00 -6.34 -15.01
N LYS A 47 5.69 -6.10 -15.05
CA LYS A 47 4.88 -6.32 -16.26
C LYS A 47 5.27 -5.33 -17.37
N THR A 48 5.58 -4.08 -17.01
CA THR A 48 6.07 -3.06 -17.95
C THR A 48 7.48 -3.38 -18.44
N ARG A 49 8.39 -3.84 -17.56
CA ARG A 49 9.74 -4.29 -17.98
C ARG A 49 9.68 -5.44 -18.98
N ARG A 50 8.78 -6.41 -18.79
CA ARG A 50 8.66 -7.56 -19.70
C ARG A 50 8.23 -7.14 -21.11
N ARG A 51 7.25 -6.23 -21.26
CA ARG A 51 6.84 -5.71 -22.57
C ARG A 51 7.93 -4.91 -23.27
N VAL A 52 8.72 -4.14 -22.54
CA VAL A 52 9.80 -3.33 -23.15
C VAL A 52 10.91 -4.21 -23.71
N VAL A 53 11.16 -5.38 -23.12
CA VAL A 53 12.16 -6.35 -23.62
C VAL A 53 11.64 -7.12 -24.83
N GLU A 54 10.34 -7.37 -24.94
CA GLU A 54 9.73 -8.12 -26.06
C GLU A 54 9.63 -7.30 -27.36
N ILE A 55 9.80 -5.98 -27.29
CA ILE A 55 9.77 -5.05 -28.45
C ILE A 55 11.20 -4.75 -28.97
N LYS A 56 12.24 -5.33 -28.37
CA LYS A 56 13.64 -5.11 -28.74
C LYS A 56 14.28 -6.36 -29.31
#